data_AF-A0A7C4JY97-F1
#
_entry.id   AF-A0A7C4JY97-F1
#
_cell.length_a   1.000
_cell.length_b   1.000
_cell.length_c   1.000
_cell.angle_alpha   90.00
_cell.angle_beta   90.00
_cell.angle_gamma   90.00
#
_symmetry.space_group_name_H-M   'P 1'
#
loop_
_entity.id
_entity.type
_entity.pdbx_description
1 polymer ?
#
loop_
_entity_poly.entity_id
_entity_poly.type
_entity_poly.pdbx_seq_one_letter_code
_entity_poly.pdbx_strand_id
1 'polypeptide(L)'
;MKRFSHSILLTALLLTSCNNIVFDKPQPVGGQSISNLNNAFPGIFISSDNDTLTITKNTISLGSGNKFTVTGTLGKNLDVREYSNGFVVNLSDSVKGRLVWIAYIFKLSNDSLFISFSDFDPNKLAEVEKEIGNIVPYEKINDENKENSKIILKPRNSLEFDKLVNAGIFNKTVSMRMEKQKP
;
A
#
# COMPACT_ATOMS: atom_id res chain seq x y z
N MET A 1 6.78 -37.17 -26.22
CA MET A 1 6.56 -36.95 -24.77
C MET A 1 6.43 -35.46 -24.52
N LYS A 2 5.25 -35.01 -24.08
CA LYS A 2 4.99 -33.61 -23.71
C LYS A 2 5.64 -33.32 -22.36
N ARG A 3 6.42 -32.24 -22.25
CA ARG A 3 6.70 -31.55 -20.98
C ARG A 3 6.64 -30.05 -21.21
N PHE A 4 5.42 -29.51 -21.14
CA PHE A 4 5.21 -28.09 -20.92
C PHE A 4 5.44 -27.82 -19.43
N SER A 5 6.68 -27.53 -19.04
CA SER A 5 6.94 -26.97 -17.71
C SER A 5 6.59 -25.48 -17.75
N HIS A 6 5.37 -25.19 -17.31
CA HIS A 6 4.91 -23.85 -16.96
C HIS A 6 5.90 -23.23 -15.98
N SER A 7 6.75 -22.34 -16.45
CA SER A 7 7.56 -21.50 -15.56
C SER A 7 6.67 -20.34 -15.12
N ILE A 8 5.89 -20.60 -14.06
CA ILE A 8 5.16 -19.64 -13.24
C ILE A 8 6.21 -18.80 -12.50
N LEU A 9 6.90 -17.92 -13.22
CA LEU A 9 7.98 -17.10 -12.65
C LEU A 9 7.91 -15.63 -13.09
N LEU A 10 6.78 -15.23 -13.69
CA LEU A 10 6.53 -13.86 -14.16
C LEU A 10 5.52 -13.08 -13.29
N THR A 11 4.93 -13.71 -12.27
CA THR A 11 3.76 -13.17 -11.55
C THR A 11 4.10 -12.16 -10.44
N ALA A 12 5.36 -12.09 -10.01
CA ALA A 12 5.78 -11.20 -8.90
C ALA A 12 6.05 -9.74 -9.33
N LEU A 13 6.09 -9.45 -10.64
CA LEU A 13 6.30 -8.11 -11.19
C LEU A 13 5.02 -7.25 -11.29
N LEU A 14 3.88 -7.78 -10.81
CA LEU A 14 2.54 -7.17 -10.91
C LEU A 14 2.12 -6.37 -9.66
N LEU A 15 2.98 -6.23 -8.64
CA LEU A 15 2.60 -5.55 -7.39
C LEU A 15 2.39 -4.02 -7.54
N THR A 16 2.79 -3.41 -8.65
CA THR A 16 2.45 -2.00 -8.97
C THR A 16 1.22 -1.87 -9.87
N SER A 17 0.78 -2.95 -10.54
CA SER A 17 -0.39 -2.96 -11.42
C SER A 17 -1.69 -3.43 -10.73
N CYS A 18 -1.63 -4.06 -9.56
CA CYS A 18 -2.82 -4.59 -8.88
C CYS A 18 -3.53 -3.63 -7.91
N ASN A 19 -2.93 -2.48 -7.57
CA ASN A 19 -3.58 -1.50 -6.69
C ASN A 19 -4.64 -0.71 -7.48
N ASN A 20 -5.87 -1.24 -7.46
CA ASN A 20 -7.03 -0.68 -8.14
C ASN A 20 -7.64 0.52 -7.39
N ILE A 21 -7.29 0.74 -6.12
CA ILE A 21 -7.73 1.87 -5.30
C ILE A 21 -6.52 2.74 -4.94
N VAL A 22 -6.60 4.03 -5.27
CA VAL A 22 -5.58 5.04 -4.93
C VAL A 22 -6.27 6.32 -4.45
N PHE A 23 -5.49 7.28 -3.95
CA PHE A 23 -5.97 8.54 -3.41
C PHE A 23 -5.38 9.74 -4.16
N ASP A 24 -6.11 10.84 -4.22
CA ASP A 24 -5.61 12.09 -4.81
C ASP A 24 -4.63 12.85 -3.90
N LYS A 25 -4.66 12.57 -2.59
CA LYS A 25 -3.80 13.16 -1.54
C LYS A 25 -3.30 12.07 -0.59
N PRO A 26 -2.18 12.30 0.12
CA PRO A 26 -1.78 11.40 1.20
C PRO A 26 -2.84 11.38 2.31
N GLN A 27 -3.04 10.20 2.89
CA GLN A 27 -4.05 9.89 3.88
C GLN A 27 -3.47 9.66 5.29
N PRO A 28 -4.27 9.90 6.35
CA PRO A 28 -5.53 10.64 6.31
C PRO A 28 -5.30 12.12 5.99
N VAL A 29 -6.26 12.78 5.32
CA VAL A 29 -6.16 14.21 5.01
C VAL A 29 -6.12 15.05 6.28
N GLY A 30 -5.05 15.84 6.44
CA GLY A 30 -4.82 16.64 7.65
C GLY A 30 -4.22 15.87 8.83
N GLY A 31 -3.88 14.59 8.64
CA GLY A 31 -3.12 13.81 9.62
C GLY A 31 -1.72 14.38 9.86
N GLN A 32 -1.19 14.14 11.05
CA GLN A 32 0.15 14.58 11.44
C GLN A 32 1.21 13.75 10.69
N SER A 33 1.95 14.39 9.78
CA SER A 33 3.09 13.76 9.11
C SER A 33 4.27 13.59 10.06
N ILE A 34 4.97 12.46 9.97
CA ILE A 34 6.21 12.23 10.70
C ILE A 34 7.44 12.54 9.82
N SER A 35 8.49 13.06 10.45
CA SER A 35 9.76 13.41 9.80
C SER A 35 10.87 12.38 10.02
N ASN A 36 10.61 11.37 10.86
CA ASN A 36 11.57 10.33 11.21
C ASN A 36 10.84 8.99 11.39
N LEU A 37 11.06 8.06 10.47
CA LEU A 37 10.40 6.75 10.48
C LEU A 37 10.87 5.87 11.65
N ASN A 38 12.07 6.09 12.20
CA ASN A 38 12.55 5.30 13.35
C ASN A 38 11.69 5.53 14.60
N ASN A 39 10.95 6.64 14.66
CA ASN A 39 10.00 6.89 15.74
C ASN A 39 8.73 6.03 15.62
N ALA A 40 8.43 5.54 14.40
CA ALA A 40 7.25 4.76 14.09
C ALA A 40 7.58 3.25 13.97
N PHE A 41 8.62 2.91 13.21
CA PHE A 41 8.99 1.54 12.89
C PHE A 41 10.52 1.41 12.80
N PRO A 42 11.20 0.93 13.84
CA PRO A 42 12.64 0.68 13.76
C PRO A 42 12.91 -0.68 13.13
N GLY A 43 13.86 -0.74 12.19
CA GLY A 43 14.58 -1.97 11.84
C GLY A 43 14.17 -2.64 10.53
N ILE A 44 14.43 -3.93 10.48
CA ILE A 44 14.24 -4.80 9.33
C ILE A 44 13.12 -5.79 9.67
N PHE A 45 12.17 -5.98 8.76
CA PHE A 45 11.08 -6.94 8.92
C PHE A 45 11.11 -7.97 7.80
N ILE A 46 10.84 -9.23 8.13
CA ILE A 46 10.90 -10.36 7.20
C ILE A 46 9.52 -11.03 7.14
N SER A 47 8.99 -11.23 5.93
CA SER A 47 7.76 -11.99 5.70
C SER A 47 7.99 -13.51 5.78
N SER A 48 6.92 -14.31 5.76
CA SER A 48 7.03 -15.77 5.62
C SER A 48 7.71 -16.21 4.33
N ASP A 49 7.67 -15.36 3.31
CA ASP A 49 8.17 -15.63 1.97
C ASP A 49 9.61 -15.10 1.77
N ASN A 50 10.25 -14.67 2.86
CA ASN A 50 11.57 -14.03 2.91
C ASN A 50 11.66 -12.67 2.18
N ASP A 51 10.53 -11.99 1.98
CA ASP A 51 10.57 -10.59 1.59
C ASP A 51 11.06 -9.75 2.77
N THR A 52 11.91 -8.77 2.47
CA THR A 52 12.55 -7.93 3.48
C THR A 52 12.05 -6.50 3.34
N LEU A 53 11.49 -5.97 4.43
CA LEU A 53 11.14 -4.57 4.55
C LEU A 53 12.15 -3.88 5.47
N THR A 54 13.01 -3.06 4.88
CA THR A 54 14.00 -2.28 5.61
C THR A 54 13.48 -0.87 5.83
N ILE A 55 13.38 -0.46 7.08
CA ILE A 55 12.97 0.90 7.45
C ILE A 55 14.16 1.61 8.11
N THR A 56 14.58 2.70 7.47
CA THR A 56 15.60 3.63 8.01
C THR A 56 14.93 4.93 8.43
N LYS A 57 15.69 5.89 8.98
CA LYS A 57 15.19 7.21 9.38
C LYS A 57 14.27 7.88 8.33
N ASN A 58 14.59 7.75 7.05
CA ASN A 58 13.90 8.45 5.97
C ASN A 58 13.47 7.55 4.80
N THR A 59 13.73 6.25 4.83
CA THR A 59 13.35 5.34 3.75
C THR A 59 12.60 4.11 4.24
N ILE A 60 11.67 3.65 3.40
CA ILE A 60 11.06 2.32 3.49
C ILE A 60 11.41 1.61 2.19
N SER A 61 12.11 0.48 2.29
CA SER A 61 12.52 -0.33 1.14
C SER A 61 11.97 -1.74 1.28
N LEU A 62 11.11 -2.18 0.36
CA LEU A 62 10.64 -3.56 0.26
C LEU A 62 11.45 -4.27 -0.82
N GLY A 63 12.23 -5.27 -0.43
CA GLY A 63 12.96 -6.17 -1.32
C GLY A 63 12.32 -7.55 -1.34
N SER A 64 12.11 -8.11 -2.53
CA SER A 64 11.75 -9.52 -2.71
C SER A 64 12.93 -10.29 -3.32
N GLY A 65 13.66 -11.02 -2.48
CA GLY A 65 14.89 -11.71 -2.87
C GLY A 65 15.88 -10.82 -3.64
N ASN A 66 16.43 -11.34 -4.76
CA ASN A 66 17.50 -10.70 -5.54
C ASN A 66 17.03 -9.75 -6.66
N LYS A 67 15.72 -9.45 -6.80
CA LYS A 67 15.21 -8.98 -8.10
C LYS A 67 14.49 -7.64 -8.11
N PHE A 68 13.78 -7.23 -7.06
CA PHE A 68 13.08 -5.94 -7.07
C PHE A 68 13.05 -5.29 -5.68
N THR A 69 13.44 -4.01 -5.64
CA THR A 69 13.34 -3.17 -4.45
C THR A 69 12.45 -1.96 -4.75
N VAL A 70 11.31 -1.88 -4.09
CA VAL A 70 10.49 -0.65 -4.08
C VAL A 70 10.99 0.22 -2.92
N THR A 71 11.38 1.46 -3.20
CA THR A 71 11.87 2.39 -2.15
C THR A 71 11.05 3.68 -2.11
N GLY A 72 10.43 3.94 -0.96
CA GLY A 72 9.88 5.23 -0.59
C GLY A 72 10.90 6.04 0.21
N THR A 73 11.01 7.34 -0.09
CA THR A 73 11.82 8.31 0.65
C THR A 73 10.94 9.44 1.17
N LEU A 74 10.97 9.68 2.49
CA LEU A 74 10.20 10.72 3.15
C LEU A 74 10.38 12.09 2.47
N GLY A 75 9.27 12.77 2.19
CA GLY A 75 9.25 14.09 1.57
C GLY A 75 9.55 14.11 0.08
N LYS A 76 9.81 12.95 -0.55
CA LYS A 76 9.95 12.81 -2.01
C LYS A 76 8.75 12.10 -2.61
N ASN A 77 8.71 10.78 -2.43
CA ASN A 77 7.66 9.89 -2.93
C ASN A 77 6.97 9.12 -1.79
N LEU A 78 7.26 9.49 -0.55
CA LEU A 78 6.70 8.88 0.65
C LEU A 78 6.24 9.97 1.62
N ASP A 79 5.02 9.82 2.15
CA ASP A 79 4.49 10.62 3.26
C ASP A 79 3.88 9.65 4.28
N VAL A 80 4.30 9.73 5.53
CA VAL A 80 3.81 8.85 6.59
C VAL A 80 3.08 9.68 7.62
N ARG A 81 1.84 9.30 7.95
CA ARG A 81 0.98 10.05 8.87
C ARG A 81 0.51 9.17 10.00
N GLU A 82 0.40 9.76 11.19
CA GLU A 82 -0.21 9.11 12.35
C GLU A 82 -1.67 8.74 12.07
N TYR A 83 -2.06 7.53 12.46
CA TYR A 83 -3.42 7.05 12.26
C TYR A 83 -3.81 5.96 13.27
N SER A 84 -4.82 6.25 14.10
CA SER A 84 -5.27 5.35 15.17
C SER A 84 -4.09 4.85 16.01
N ASN A 85 -3.89 3.53 16.12
CA ASN A 85 -2.79 2.91 16.85
C ASN A 85 -1.60 2.52 15.95
N GLY A 86 -1.39 3.24 14.85
CA GLY A 86 -0.32 3.00 13.89
C GLY A 86 -0.13 4.19 12.96
N PHE A 87 0.19 3.89 11.70
CA PHE A 87 0.49 4.91 10.70
C PHE A 87 -0.09 4.54 9.35
N VAL A 88 -0.46 5.55 8.56
CA VAL A 88 -0.68 5.38 7.12
C VAL A 88 0.59 5.74 6.40
N VAL A 89 1.14 4.77 5.67
CA VAL A 89 2.28 4.95 4.77
C VAL A 89 1.73 5.24 3.38
N ASN A 90 1.95 6.47 2.89
CA ASN A 90 1.51 6.91 1.57
C ASN A 90 2.68 6.90 0.61
N LEU A 91 2.63 6.01 -0.38
CA LEU A 91 3.60 5.95 -1.47
C LEU A 91 3.01 6.63 -2.70
N SER A 92 3.72 7.60 -3.27
CA SER A 92 3.25 8.26 -4.47
C SER A 92 3.45 7.38 -5.70
N ASP A 93 2.49 7.40 -6.62
CA ASP A 93 2.51 6.74 -7.92
C ASP A 93 2.07 7.74 -9.01
N SER A 94 2.24 7.40 -10.28
CA SER A 94 1.80 8.21 -11.42
C SER A 94 0.82 7.42 -12.27
N VAL A 95 -0.40 7.95 -12.42
CA VAL A 95 -1.44 7.35 -13.27
C VAL A 95 -1.79 8.34 -14.36
N LYS A 96 -1.47 8.00 -15.61
CA LYS A 96 -1.60 8.90 -16.77
C LYS A 96 -0.97 10.28 -16.56
N GLY A 97 0.20 10.33 -15.93
CA GLY A 97 0.94 11.57 -15.65
C GLY A 97 0.42 12.37 -14.45
N ARG A 98 -0.61 11.88 -13.75
CA ARG A 98 -1.13 12.48 -12.52
C ARG A 98 -0.54 11.79 -11.29
N LEU A 99 -0.03 12.59 -10.36
CA LEU A 99 0.38 12.13 -9.04
C LEU A 99 -0.83 11.60 -8.26
N VAL A 100 -0.72 10.36 -7.79
CA VAL A 100 -1.67 9.71 -6.89
C VAL A 100 -0.93 9.07 -5.73
N TRP A 101 -1.65 8.63 -4.72
CA TRP A 101 -1.09 8.06 -3.50
C TRP A 101 -1.69 6.69 -3.23
N ILE A 102 -0.83 5.69 -3.05
CA ILE A 102 -1.20 4.38 -2.55
C ILE A 102 -1.03 4.42 -1.04
N ALA A 103 -2.09 4.13 -0.30
CA ALA A 103 -2.05 4.09 1.16
C ALA A 103 -1.85 2.65 1.66
N TYR A 104 -1.06 2.50 2.71
CA TYR A 104 -0.91 1.26 3.45
C TYR A 104 -1.10 1.56 4.94
N ILE A 105 -1.88 0.76 5.65
CA ILE A 105 -2.02 0.90 7.11
C ILE A 105 -0.99 -0.01 7.77
N PHE A 106 -0.02 0.61 8.44
CA PHE A 106 1.01 -0.08 9.20
C PHE A 106 0.67 -0.05 10.69
N LYS A 107 0.62 -1.23 11.31
CA LYS A 107 0.43 -1.38 12.76
C LYS A 107 1.52 -2.29 13.31
N LEU A 108 2.29 -1.78 14.26
CA LEU A 108 3.30 -2.56 14.97
C LEU A 108 2.68 -3.10 16.25
N SER A 109 2.79 -4.42 16.47
CA SER A 109 2.41 -5.05 17.72
C SER A 109 3.46 -6.08 18.10
N ASN A 110 4.14 -5.86 19.22
CA ASN A 110 5.36 -6.57 19.61
C ASN A 110 6.39 -6.51 18.46
N ASP A 111 6.95 -7.66 18.09
CA ASP A 111 7.92 -7.79 16.99
C ASP A 111 7.25 -8.05 15.63
N SER A 112 5.97 -7.72 15.46
CA SER A 112 5.23 -7.99 14.22
C SER A 112 4.62 -6.72 13.63
N LEU A 113 4.97 -6.44 12.38
CA LEU A 113 4.40 -5.37 11.58
C LEU A 113 3.27 -5.93 10.73
N PHE A 114 2.06 -5.42 10.94
CA PHE A 114 0.89 -5.72 10.15
C PHE A 114 0.68 -4.62 9.12
N ILE A 115 0.60 -4.99 7.85
CA ILE A 115 0.47 -4.07 6.72
C ILE A 115 -0.84 -4.38 6.02
N SER A 116 -1.79 -3.46 6.08
CA SER A 116 -3.08 -3.59 5.38
C SER A 116 -3.11 -2.71 4.13
N PHE A 117 -3.62 -3.26 3.03
CA PHE A 117 -3.63 -2.64 1.71
C PHE A 117 -4.88 -3.04 0.91
N SER A 118 -5.14 -2.29 -0.16
CA SER A 118 -6.26 -2.53 -1.07
C SER A 118 -5.83 -3.42 -2.23
N ASP A 119 -6.34 -4.64 -2.29
CA ASP A 119 -6.11 -5.58 -3.38
C ASP A 119 -7.42 -6.30 -3.72
N PHE A 120 -8.16 -5.70 -4.64
CA PHE A 120 -9.46 -6.18 -5.08
C PHE A 120 -9.34 -6.87 -6.44
N ASP A 121 -9.95 -8.05 -6.52
CA ASP A 121 -10.20 -8.73 -7.79
C ASP A 121 -10.97 -7.79 -8.74
N PRO A 122 -10.55 -7.64 -10.01
CA PRO A 122 -11.26 -6.83 -10.99
C PRO A 122 -12.76 -7.12 -11.07
N ASN A 123 -13.18 -8.37 -10.86
CA ASN A 123 -14.59 -8.76 -10.86
C ASN A 123 -15.38 -8.22 -9.66
N LYS A 124 -14.70 -7.94 -8.54
CA LYS A 124 -15.29 -7.34 -7.33
C LYS A 124 -15.17 -5.81 -7.30
N LEU A 125 -14.35 -5.23 -8.17
CA LEU A 125 -14.09 -3.80 -8.17
C LEU A 125 -15.35 -2.95 -8.41
N ALA A 126 -16.28 -3.44 -9.23
CA ALA A 126 -17.56 -2.74 -9.49
C ALA A 126 -18.49 -2.68 -8.27
N GLU A 127 -18.48 -3.72 -7.43
CA GLU A 127 -19.24 -3.74 -6.17
C GLU A 127 -18.62 -2.77 -5.17
N VAL A 128 -17.30 -2.87 -4.99
CA VAL A 128 -16.52 -1.99 -4.11
C VAL A 128 -16.68 -0.53 -4.52
N GLU A 129 -16.67 -0.24 -5.83
CA GLU A 129 -16.94 1.10 -6.35
C GLU A 129 -18.30 1.64 -5.93
N LYS A 130 -19.36 0.82 -6.03
CA LYS A 130 -20.70 1.24 -5.65
C LYS A 130 -20.76 1.57 -4.16
N GLU A 131 -20.06 0.82 -3.32
CA GLU A 131 -19.99 1.05 -1.89
C GLU A 131 -19.20 2.32 -1.55
N ILE A 132 -17.99 2.48 -2.07
CA ILE A 132 -17.12 3.64 -1.79
C ILE A 132 -17.66 4.94 -2.39
N GLY A 133 -18.36 4.87 -3.53
CA GLY A 133 -18.95 6.03 -4.20
C GLY A 133 -20.03 6.73 -3.38
N ASN A 134 -20.63 6.02 -2.41
CA ASN A 134 -21.55 6.61 -1.45
C ASN A 134 -20.86 7.26 -0.24
N ILE A 135 -19.55 7.03 -0.07
CA ILE A 135 -18.77 7.50 1.08
C ILE A 135 -18.00 8.77 0.72
N VAL A 136 -17.29 8.76 -0.42
CA VAL A 136 -16.44 9.88 -0.86
C VAL A 136 -16.56 10.13 -2.36
N PRO A 137 -16.25 11.36 -2.83
CA PRO A 137 -16.06 11.60 -4.25
C PRO A 137 -14.93 10.73 -4.81
N TYR A 138 -15.11 10.23 -6.02
CA TYR A 138 -14.11 9.42 -6.70
C TYR A 138 -14.04 9.74 -8.20
N GLU A 139 -12.98 9.26 -8.84
CA GLU A 139 -12.76 9.36 -10.28
C GLU A 139 -12.25 8.01 -10.78
N LYS A 140 -12.68 7.62 -11.98
CA LYS A 140 -12.14 6.46 -12.67
C LYS A 140 -11.13 6.87 -13.72
N ILE A 141 -10.03 6.17 -13.74
CA ILE A 141 -9.12 6.17 -14.88
C ILE A 141 -9.19 4.78 -15.51
N ASN A 142 -9.90 4.69 -16.64
CA ASN A 142 -9.92 3.48 -17.44
C ASN A 142 -8.67 3.44 -18.32
N ASP A 143 -7.96 2.31 -18.31
CA ASP A 143 -7.02 1.98 -19.37
C ASP A 143 -7.81 1.60 -20.64
N GLU A 144 -7.26 1.89 -21.82
CA GLU A 144 -7.92 1.63 -23.12
C GLU A 144 -8.29 0.15 -23.28
N ASN A 145 -7.55 -0.74 -22.60
CA ASN A 145 -7.76 -2.19 -22.58
C ASN A 145 -8.55 -2.70 -21.35
N LYS A 146 -9.10 -1.82 -20.49
CA LYS A 146 -9.82 -2.15 -19.24
C LYS A 146 -9.06 -2.97 -18.18
N GLU A 147 -7.87 -3.48 -18.48
CA GLU A 147 -7.10 -4.33 -17.55
C GLU A 147 -6.50 -3.58 -16.35
N ASN A 148 -6.36 -2.25 -16.42
CA ASN A 148 -5.76 -1.42 -15.35
C ASN A 148 -6.68 -0.27 -14.89
N SER A 149 -7.99 -0.50 -14.77
CA SER A 149 -8.89 0.55 -14.28
C SER A 149 -8.57 0.90 -12.81
N LYS A 150 -8.15 2.13 -12.56
CA LYS A 150 -7.91 2.64 -11.20
C LYS A 150 -9.05 3.55 -10.75
N ILE A 151 -9.42 3.42 -9.48
CA ILE A 151 -10.35 4.30 -8.78
C ILE A 151 -9.53 5.24 -7.90
N ILE A 152 -9.64 6.54 -8.16
CA ILE A 152 -9.00 7.60 -7.36
C ILE A 152 -10.03 8.15 -6.39
N LEU A 153 -9.87 7.83 -5.11
CA LEU A 153 -10.69 8.33 -4.01
C LEU A 153 -10.21 9.72 -3.57
N LYS A 154 -11.17 10.58 -3.20
CA LYS A 154 -10.91 11.98 -2.81
C LYS A 154 -11.55 12.32 -1.45
N PRO A 155 -11.18 11.59 -0.36
CA PRO A 155 -11.64 11.95 0.98
C PRO A 155 -11.19 13.37 1.33
N ARG A 156 -12.06 14.13 1.99
CA ARG A 156 -11.84 15.54 2.31
C ARG A 156 -11.19 15.74 3.67
N ASN A 157 -11.31 14.76 4.56
CA ASN A 157 -10.86 14.80 5.95
C ASN A 157 -10.65 13.37 6.49
N SER A 158 -10.08 13.26 7.68
CA SER A 158 -9.83 11.96 8.35
C SER A 158 -11.10 11.16 8.60
N LEU A 159 -12.24 11.79 8.88
CA LEU A 159 -13.51 11.08 9.13
C LEU A 159 -14.01 10.34 7.87
N GLU A 160 -13.86 10.95 6.70
CA GLU A 160 -14.17 10.28 5.43
C GLU A 160 -13.20 9.12 5.15
N PHE A 161 -11.92 9.27 5.48
CA PHE A 161 -10.95 8.17 5.42
C PHE A 161 -11.32 7.03 6.37
N ASP A 162 -11.73 7.33 7.62
CA ASP A 162 -12.21 6.33 8.58
C ASP A 162 -13.41 5.56 8.08
N LYS A 163 -14.37 6.23 7.43
CA LYS A 163 -15.52 5.55 6.82
C LYS A 163 -15.10 4.58 5.74
N LEU A 164 -14.11 4.94 4.92
CA LEU A 164 -13.56 4.02 3.91
C LEU A 164 -12.86 2.83 4.57
N VAL A 165 -12.04 3.07 5.60
CA VAL A 165 -11.37 1.99 6.35
C VAL A 165 -12.40 1.02 6.93
N ASN A 166 -13.46 1.54 7.55
CA ASN A 166 -14.54 0.75 8.13
C ASN A 166 -15.40 0.04 7.06
N ALA A 167 -15.47 0.59 5.85
CA ALA A 167 -16.08 -0.06 4.69
C ALA A 167 -15.17 -1.14 4.06
N GLY A 168 -14.00 -1.40 4.64
CA GLY A 168 -13.15 -2.52 4.23
C GLY A 168 -12.33 -2.26 2.97
N ILE A 169 -12.04 -1.01 2.61
CA ILE A 169 -11.20 -0.73 1.43
C ILE A 169 -9.79 -1.31 1.55
N PHE A 170 -9.31 -1.54 2.78
CA PHE A 170 -8.06 -2.25 3.07
C PHE A 170 -8.39 -3.72 3.37
N ASN A 171 -8.57 -4.50 2.31
CA ASN A 171 -9.15 -5.85 2.38
C ASN A 171 -8.12 -6.97 2.51
N LYS A 172 -6.82 -6.66 2.39
CA LYS A 172 -5.72 -7.60 2.64
C LYS A 172 -4.85 -7.10 3.78
N THR A 173 -4.34 -8.04 4.55
CA THR A 173 -3.33 -7.78 5.58
C THR A 173 -2.24 -8.84 5.48
N VAL A 174 -0.98 -8.40 5.47
CA VAL A 174 0.18 -9.26 5.64
C VAL A 174 0.87 -8.93 6.96
N SER A 175 1.59 -9.90 7.50
CA SER A 175 2.41 -9.71 8.71
C SER A 175 3.87 -9.99 8.40
N MET A 176 4.76 -9.13 8.88
CA MET A 176 6.21 -9.30 8.81
C MET A 176 6.79 -9.27 10.21
N ARG A 177 7.76 -10.13 10.51
CA ARG A 177 8.41 -10.18 11.83
C ARG A 177 9.70 -9.38 11.83
N MET A 178 9.94 -8.64 12.90
CA MET A 178 11.20 -7.94 13.09
C MET A 178 12.35 -8.94 13.11
N GLU A 179 13.38 -8.66 12.32
CA GLU A 179 14.64 -9.39 12.39
C GLU A 179 15.30 -9.06 13.73
N LYS A 180 15.40 -10.06 14.60
CA LYS A 180 16.11 -9.90 15.88
C LYS A 180 17.59 -9.70 15.57
N GLN A 181 18.16 -8.60 16.03
CA GLN A 181 19.60 -8.42 16.02
C GLN A 181 20.22 -9.59 16.79
N LYS A 182 21.12 -10.34 16.14
CA LYS A 182 21.88 -11.37 16.85
C LYS A 182 22.71 -10.68 17.94
N PRO A 183 22.71 -11.23 19.17
CA PRO A 183 23.51 -10.69 20.27
C PRO A 183 25.01 -10.72 19.96
#